data_AF-A0A291PN60-F1
#
_entry.id   AF-A0A291PN60-F1
#
_cell.length_a   1.000
_cell.length_b   1.000
_cell.length_c   1.000
_cell.angle_alpha   90.00
_cell.angle_beta   90.00
_cell.angle_gamma   90.00
#
_symmetry.space_group_name_H-M   'P 1'
#
loop_
_entity.id
_entity.type
_entity.pdbx_description
1 polymer ?
#
loop_
_entity_poly.entity_id
_entity_poly.type
_entity_poly.pdbx_seq_one_letter_code
_entity_poly.pdbx_strand_id
1 'polypeptide(L)'
;MTTTEQLIPVESRYEAKIVELLVQKDRTFIKPLRFDAARELVRPDFILTDMGKKEGCPMEVFGLSDEKYLARKAEKERYYARVFGVDGWWSWDASHNAPIPPLPEVSLNQTGDPIS
;
A
#
# COMPACT_ATOMS: atom_id res chain seq x y z
N MET A 1 11.17 -20.43 -8.60
CA MET A 1 10.78 -19.62 -7.42
C MET A 1 11.58 -18.34 -7.52
N THR A 2 10.96 -17.18 -7.72
CA THR A 2 11.67 -15.91 -7.95
C THR A 2 11.59 -15.08 -6.68
N THR A 3 12.75 -14.85 -6.06
CA THR A 3 12.90 -14.02 -4.85
C THR A 3 13.49 -12.68 -5.24
N THR A 4 12.90 -11.57 -4.76
CA THR A 4 13.59 -10.26 -4.78
C THR A 4 14.76 -10.30 -3.81
N GLU A 5 15.80 -9.47 -4.00
CA GLU A 5 17.01 -9.47 -3.15
C GLU A 5 16.70 -9.26 -1.66
N GLN A 6 15.58 -8.61 -1.34
CA GLN A 6 15.14 -8.35 0.04
C GLN A 6 14.26 -9.45 0.66
N LEU A 7 13.98 -10.56 -0.06
CA LEU A 7 13.20 -11.70 0.43
C LEU A 7 11.80 -11.31 0.97
N ILE A 8 11.16 -10.28 0.41
CA ILE A 8 9.82 -9.86 0.82
C ILE A 8 8.80 -10.84 0.22
N PRO A 9 7.97 -11.52 1.05
CA PRO A 9 6.94 -12.42 0.53
C PRO A 9 5.91 -11.61 -0.27
N VAL A 10 5.50 -12.10 -1.44
CA VAL A 10 4.48 -11.48 -2.28
C VAL A 10 3.42 -12.51 -2.66
N GLU A 11 2.17 -12.09 -2.71
CA GLU A 11 1.03 -12.98 -2.98
C GLU A 11 0.59 -12.90 -4.45
N SER A 12 1.13 -11.94 -5.21
CA SER A 12 0.89 -11.79 -6.65
C SER A 12 2.05 -11.13 -7.38
N ARG A 13 2.08 -11.27 -8.71
CA ARG A 13 3.02 -10.54 -9.58
C ARG A 13 2.84 -9.02 -9.53
N TYR A 14 1.65 -8.55 -9.16
CA TYR A 14 1.35 -7.11 -9.09
C TYR A 14 1.92 -6.53 -7.79
N GLU A 15 1.82 -7.26 -6.68
CA GLU A 15 2.53 -6.91 -5.45
C GLU A 15 4.05 -6.86 -5.66
N ALA A 16 4.62 -7.80 -6.42
CA ALA A 16 6.05 -7.79 -6.75
C ALA A 16 6.47 -6.49 -7.44
N LYS A 17 5.68 -6.00 -8.41
CA LYS A 17 5.93 -4.71 -9.08
C LYS A 17 5.90 -3.52 -8.11
N ILE A 18 4.98 -3.53 -7.14
CA ILE A 18 4.91 -2.46 -6.13
C ILE A 18 6.10 -2.54 -5.18
N VAL A 19 6.50 -3.73 -4.75
CA VAL A 19 7.73 -3.90 -3.94
C VAL A 19 8.95 -3.37 -4.69
N GLU A 20 9.15 -3.77 -5.94
CA GLU A 20 10.26 -3.28 -6.78
C GLU A 20 10.23 -1.76 -6.91
N LEU A 21 9.06 -1.17 -7.16
CA LEU A 21 8.91 0.28 -7.26
C LEU A 21 9.23 1.00 -5.95
N LEU A 22 8.71 0.51 -4.81
CA LEU A 22 8.96 1.09 -3.50
C LEU A 22 10.43 1.03 -3.13
N VAL A 23 11.09 -0.10 -3.42
CA VAL A 23 12.53 -0.30 -3.20
C VAL A 23 13.36 0.61 -4.09
N GLN A 24 13.04 0.68 -5.39
CA GLN A 24 13.74 1.56 -6.33
C GLN A 24 13.63 3.04 -5.92
N LYS A 25 12.54 3.41 -5.27
CA LYS A 25 12.26 4.77 -4.78
C LYS A 25 12.70 5.00 -3.34
N ASP A 26 13.40 4.05 -2.72
CA ASP A 26 13.88 4.09 -1.34
C ASP A 26 12.77 4.44 -0.33
N ARG A 27 11.59 3.86 -0.54
CA ARG A 27 10.41 4.09 0.30
C ARG A 27 10.43 3.19 1.52
N THR A 28 9.97 3.72 2.65
CA THR A 28 9.78 2.92 3.87
C THR A 28 8.33 2.41 3.92
N PHE A 29 8.16 1.10 4.04
CA PHE A 29 6.84 0.47 4.09
C PHE A 29 6.82 -0.79 4.97
N ILE A 30 5.61 -1.16 5.42
CA ILE A 30 5.31 -2.40 6.11
C ILE A 30 4.47 -3.28 5.20
N LYS A 31 4.76 -4.59 5.15
CA LYS A 31 3.88 -5.61 4.56
C LYS A 31 3.23 -6.43 5.68
N PRO A 32 1.95 -6.19 6.01
CA PRO A 32 1.29 -6.91 7.11
C PRO A 32 1.21 -8.43 6.87
N LEU A 33 1.77 -9.23 7.78
CA LEU A 33 1.77 -10.70 7.67
C LEU A 33 0.40 -11.29 7.99
N ARG A 34 0.10 -12.46 7.39
CA ARG A 34 -1.20 -13.13 7.57
C ARG A 34 -1.43 -13.74 8.96
N PHE A 35 -0.42 -13.84 9.81
CA PHE A 35 -0.54 -14.57 11.08
C PHE A 35 -1.19 -13.80 12.23
N ASP A 36 -1.23 -12.46 12.19
CA ASP A 36 -1.92 -11.64 13.21
C ASP A 36 -3.44 -11.45 12.92
N ALA A 37 -3.98 -12.23 11.98
CA ALA A 37 -5.31 -12.08 11.37
C ALA A 37 -6.52 -12.27 12.29
N ALA A 38 -6.33 -12.65 13.55
CA ALA A 38 -7.47 -12.90 14.44
C ALA A 38 -8.25 -11.62 14.79
N ARG A 39 -7.76 -10.41 14.42
CA ARG A 39 -8.33 -9.14 14.91
C ARG A 39 -8.64 -8.06 13.85
N GLU A 40 -8.18 -8.17 12.60
CA GLU A 40 -8.41 -7.11 11.60
C GLU A 40 -9.20 -7.61 10.38
N LEU A 41 -10.42 -7.10 10.24
CA LEU A 41 -11.38 -7.44 9.16
C LEU A 41 -10.91 -6.98 7.77
N VAL A 42 -10.10 -5.91 7.73
CA VAL A 42 -9.56 -5.28 6.52
C VAL A 42 -8.07 -5.07 6.70
N ARG A 43 -7.26 -5.68 5.81
CA ARG A 43 -5.80 -5.59 5.84
C ARG A 43 -5.30 -5.08 4.48
N PRO A 44 -4.50 -4.01 4.46
CA PRO A 44 -3.88 -3.53 3.23
C PRO A 44 -2.74 -4.45 2.80
N ASP A 45 -2.40 -4.42 1.51
CA ASP A 45 -1.27 -5.19 0.98
C ASP A 45 0.06 -4.57 1.44
N PHE A 46 0.12 -3.25 1.57
CA PHE A 46 1.25 -2.50 2.11
C PHE A 46 0.78 -1.30 2.95
N ILE A 47 1.64 -0.82 3.84
CA ILE A 47 1.45 0.44 4.56
C ILE A 47 2.70 1.27 4.36
N LEU A 48 2.56 2.43 3.73
CA LEU A 48 3.65 3.38 3.50
C LEU A 48 3.84 4.22 4.77
N THR A 49 5.05 4.24 5.33
CA THR A 49 5.32 4.81 6.67
C THR A 49 6.16 6.08 6.64
N ASP A 50 6.66 6.48 5.46
CA ASP A 50 7.47 7.69 5.25
C ASP A 50 6.64 8.95 4.91
N MET A 51 5.33 8.88 5.14
CA MET A 51 4.38 9.98 4.88
C MET A 51 4.22 10.96 6.05
N GLY A 52 4.93 10.75 7.16
CA GLY A 52 4.74 11.53 8.39
C GLY A 52 3.38 11.32 9.09
N LYS A 53 2.53 10.43 8.57
CA LYS A 53 1.25 10.02 9.19
C LYS A 53 1.50 8.91 10.20
N LYS A 54 0.94 9.04 11.41
CA LYS A 54 1.13 8.06 12.50
C LYS A 54 0.62 6.66 12.12
N GLU A 55 -0.52 6.58 11.43
CA GLU A 55 -1.08 5.30 10.97
C GLU A 55 -0.46 4.79 9.65
N GLY A 56 0.41 5.59 9.01
CA GLY A 56 0.87 5.36 7.65
C GLY A 56 -0.21 5.59 6.58
N CYS A 57 0.12 5.30 5.32
CA CYS A 57 -0.81 5.33 4.20
C CYS A 57 -1.05 3.89 3.70
N PRO A 58 -2.25 3.31 3.90
CA PRO A 58 -2.59 2.00 3.38
C PRO A 58 -2.54 1.97 1.85
N MET A 59 -2.00 0.89 1.29
CA MET A 59 -1.92 0.65 -0.14
C MET A 59 -2.58 -0.68 -0.50
N GLU A 60 -3.45 -0.65 -1.52
CA GLU A 60 -4.18 -1.83 -2.01
C GLU A 60 -3.87 -2.10 -3.49
N VAL A 61 -3.62 -3.37 -3.82
CA VAL A 61 -3.33 -3.84 -5.18
C VAL A 61 -4.45 -4.76 -5.66
N PHE A 62 -5.35 -4.22 -6.48
CA PHE A 62 -6.47 -4.97 -7.03
C PHE A 62 -6.06 -5.73 -8.30
N GLY A 63 -5.70 -7.00 -8.14
CA GLY A 63 -5.21 -7.86 -9.22
C GLY A 63 -6.25 -8.74 -9.91
N LEU A 64 -7.46 -8.85 -9.36
CA LEU A 64 -8.55 -9.68 -9.87
C LEU A 64 -9.76 -8.81 -10.24
N SER A 65 -10.61 -9.32 -11.12
CA SER A 65 -11.80 -8.62 -11.64
C SER A 65 -13.10 -9.42 -11.56
N ASP A 66 -13.13 -10.53 -10.80
CA ASP A 66 -14.37 -11.31 -10.65
C ASP A 66 -15.43 -10.54 -9.81
N GLU A 67 -16.71 -10.86 -10.00
CA GLU A 67 -17.82 -10.16 -9.33
C GLU A 67 -17.78 -10.23 -7.80
N LYS A 68 -17.37 -11.36 -7.23
CA LYS A 68 -17.18 -11.55 -5.78
C LYS A 68 -16.01 -10.70 -5.27
N TYR A 69 -14.99 -10.48 -6.11
CA TYR A 69 -13.86 -9.62 -5.84
C TYR A 69 -14.24 -8.13 -5.92
N LEU A 70 -15.11 -7.74 -6.86
CA LEU A 70 -15.61 -6.37 -6.97
C LEU A 70 -16.42 -5.93 -5.73
N ALA A 71 -17.24 -6.83 -5.17
CA ALA A 71 -17.98 -6.54 -3.94
C ALA A 71 -17.02 -6.29 -2.75
N ARG A 72 -15.99 -7.13 -2.62
CA ARG A 72 -14.96 -7.00 -1.56
C ARG A 72 -14.08 -5.77 -1.77
N LYS A 73 -13.77 -5.42 -3.02
CA LYS A 73 -13.09 -4.16 -3.38
C LYS A 73 -13.91 -2.98 -2.88
N ALA A 74 -15.18 -2.87 -3.25
CA ALA A 74 -16.04 -1.76 -2.82
C ALA A 74 -16.17 -1.64 -1.29
N GLU A 75 -16.19 -2.76 -0.56
CA GLU A 75 -16.17 -2.77 0.90
C GLU A 75 -14.86 -2.17 1.46
N LYS A 76 -13.71 -2.59 0.91
CA LYS A 76 -12.39 -2.04 1.28
C LYS A 76 -12.31 -0.54 0.99
N GLU A 77 -12.72 -0.10 -0.20
CA GLU A 77 -12.68 1.32 -0.59
C GLU A 77 -13.50 2.18 0.37
N ARG A 78 -14.72 1.74 0.72
CA ARG A 78 -15.58 2.43 1.70
C ARG A 78 -14.95 2.45 3.09
N TYR A 79 -14.34 1.35 3.51
CA TYR A 79 -13.64 1.27 4.78
C TYR A 79 -12.47 2.26 4.84
N TYR A 80 -11.59 2.25 3.84
CA TYR A 80 -10.43 3.13 3.81
C TYR A 80 -10.81 4.60 3.70
N ALA A 81 -11.78 4.93 2.83
CA ALA A 81 -12.28 6.30 2.73
C ALA A 81 -12.88 6.79 4.06
N ARG A 82 -13.53 5.92 4.83
CA ARG A 82 -14.09 6.25 6.15
C ARG A 82 -13.02 6.41 7.23
N VAL A 83 -11.99 5.57 7.24
CA VAL A 83 -10.99 5.51 8.32
C VAL A 83 -9.83 6.47 8.10
N PHE A 84 -9.38 6.63 6.85
CA PHE A 84 -8.20 7.43 6.49
C PHE A 84 -8.55 8.70 5.72
N GLY A 85 -9.79 8.81 5.21
CA GLY A 85 -10.22 9.88 4.30
C GLY A 85 -10.04 9.49 2.83
N VAL A 86 -10.67 10.23 1.91
CA VAL A 86 -10.65 9.92 0.46
C VAL A 86 -9.23 9.93 -0.11
N ASP A 87 -8.38 10.87 0.35
CA ASP A 87 -6.97 10.98 -0.03
C ASP A 87 -6.00 10.34 1.00
N GLY A 88 -6.57 9.55 1.92
CA GLY A 88 -5.85 8.95 3.04
C GLY A 88 -5.17 7.62 2.73
N TRP A 89 -5.47 7.04 1.58
CA TRP A 89 -5.06 5.70 1.17
C TRP A 89 -4.80 5.68 -0.33
N TRP A 90 -4.04 4.71 -0.78
CA TRP A 90 -3.65 4.54 -2.18
C TRP A 90 -4.16 3.21 -2.71
N SER A 91 -4.52 3.16 -3.98
CA SER A 91 -4.87 1.90 -4.63
C SER A 91 -4.43 1.85 -6.08
N TRP A 92 -4.23 0.63 -6.57
CA TRP A 92 -3.98 0.36 -7.98
C TRP A 92 -4.88 -0.76 -8.49
N ASP A 93 -5.62 -0.48 -9.56
CA ASP A 93 -6.38 -1.48 -10.30
C ASP A 93 -5.54 -2.11 -11.40
N ALA A 94 -4.83 -3.19 -11.06
CA ALA A 94 -3.98 -3.91 -11.99
C ALA A 94 -4.77 -4.84 -12.95
N SER A 95 -6.08 -5.00 -12.74
CA SER A 95 -6.89 -5.98 -13.47
C SER A 95 -7.12 -5.63 -14.94
N HIS A 96 -7.04 -4.35 -15.30
CA HIS A 96 -7.25 -3.84 -16.66
C HIS A 96 -5.97 -3.33 -17.32
N ASN A 97 -4.80 -3.82 -16.89
CA ASN A 97 -3.49 -3.34 -17.38
C ASN A 97 -3.30 -1.83 -17.17
N ALA A 98 -3.98 -1.24 -16.18
CA ALA A 98 -3.84 0.18 -15.86
C ALA A 98 -2.40 0.46 -15.36
N PRO A 99 -1.83 1.64 -15.69
CA PRO A 99 -0.53 2.03 -15.15
C PRO A 99 -0.60 2.15 -13.63
N ILE A 100 0.55 1.94 -12.97
CA ILE A 100 0.67 2.17 -11.53
C ILE A 100 0.50 3.67 -11.28
N PRO A 101 -0.45 4.09 -10.42
CA PRO A 101 -0.61 5.50 -10.07
C PRO A 101 0.63 6.06 -9.38
N PRO A 102 0.87 7.38 -9.46
CA PRO A 102 1.94 8.02 -8.70
C PRO A 102 1.87 7.65 -7.21
N LEU A 103 3.02 7.37 -6.61
CA LEU A 103 3.09 7.11 -5.17
C LEU A 103 2.84 8.42 -4.41
N PRO A 104 2.21 8.37 -3.22
CA PRO A 104 2.08 9.54 -2.36
C PRO A 104 3.45 10.14 -1.98
N GLU A 105 3.52 11.45 -1.82
CA GLU A 105 4.77 12.18 -1.56
C GLU A 105 5.36 11.87 -0.19
N VAL A 106 6.68 11.66 -0.12
CA VAL A 106 7.39 11.52 1.16
C VAL A 106 7.21 12.80 1.97
N SER A 107 6.81 12.69 3.24
CA SER A 107 6.85 13.84 4.14
C SER A 107 8.27 13.98 4.66
N LEU A 108 9.05 14.81 3.99
CA LEU A 108 10.32 15.29 4.53
C LEU A 108 9.96 16.23 5.69
N ASN A 109 9.95 15.72 6.92
CA ASN A 109 10.00 16.59 8.08
C ASN A 109 11.16 17.57 7.88
N GLN A 110 10.84 18.85 7.78
CA GLN A 110 11.79 19.94 7.60
C GLN A 110 12.91 19.76 8.63
N THR A 111 14.09 19.39 8.14
CA THR A 111 15.26 19.22 8.99
C THR A 111 15.81 20.61 9.28
N GLY A 112 15.55 21.11 10.49
CA GLY A 112 16.29 22.18 11.14
C GLY A 112 15.96 23.59 10.68
N ASP A 113 15.14 24.29 11.44
CA ASP A 113 15.35 25.74 11.61
C ASP A 113 16.79 25.96 12.12
N PRO A 114 17.62 26.79 11.49
CA PRO A 114 18.84 27.27 12.11
C PRO A 114 18.42 28.22 13.24
N ILE A 115 18.75 27.85 14.47
CA ILE A 115 18.65 28.71 15.66
C ILE A 115 19.33 30.04 15.32
N SER A 116 18.57 31.14 15.32
CA SER A 116 19.09 32.51 15.38
C SER A 116 19.09 33.01 16.82
#